data_AF-A0A8J3G6T8-F1
#
_entry.id   AF-A0A8J3G6T8-F1
#
_cell.length_a   1.000
_cell.length_b   1.000
_cell.length_c   1.000
_cell.angle_alpha   90.00
_cell.angle_beta   90.00
_cell.angle_gamma   90.00
#
_symmetry.space_group_name_H-M   'P 1'
#
loop_
_entity.id
_entity.type
_entity.pdbx_description
1 polymer ?
#
loop_
_entity_poly.entity_id
_entity_poly.type
_entity_poly.pdbx_seq_one_letter_code
_entity_poly.pdbx_strand_id
1 'polypeptide(L)' 'MERLFVDTNIVLDLLQNREDFFKDAQELFILADEGRVELYILFLELIKALIFVLSSKFTKF' A
#
# COMPACT_ATOMS: atom_id res chain seq x y z
N MET A 1 20.08 -2.97 -5.74
CA MET A 1 18.63 -2.71 -5.64
C MET A 1 18.00 -3.92 -5.00
N GLU A 2 17.43 -3.75 -3.81
CA GLU A 2 16.69 -4.84 -3.18
C GLU A 2 15.27 -4.90 -3.76
N ARG A 3 14.77 -6.12 -3.99
CA ARG A 3 13.43 -6.36 -4.50
C ARG A 3 12.58 -6.86 -3.35
N LEU A 4 11.56 -6.08 -3.00
CA LEU A 4 10.70 -6.35 -1.85
C LEU A 4 9.32 -6.76 -2.36
N PHE A 5 8.85 -7.91 -1.90
CA PHE A 5 7.47 -8.31 -2.11
C PHE A 5 6.62 -7.74 -0.98
N VAL A 6 5.60 -6.98 -1.33
CA VAL A 6 4.77 -6.18 -0.42
C VAL A 6 3.41 -6.83 -0.26
N ASP A 7 2.98 -7.01 0.99
CA ASP A 7 1.64 -7.49 1.33
C ASP A 7 0.57 -6.40 1.12
N THR A 8 -0.66 -6.83 0.88
CA THR A 8 -1.84 -5.97 0.72
C THR A 8 -2.01 -4.99 1.88
N ASN A 9 -1.69 -5.39 3.11
CA ASN A 9 -1.84 -4.54 4.30
C ASN A 9 -0.97 -3.29 4.23
N ILE A 10 0.28 -3.40 3.76
CA ILE A 10 1.20 -2.24 3.64
C ILE A 10 0.66 -1.23 2.62
N VAL A 11 0.02 -1.72 1.55
CA VAL A 11 -0.66 -0.84 0.58
C VAL A 11 -1.87 -0.16 1.23
N LEU A 12 -2.64 -0.88 2.05
CA LEU A 12 -3.77 -0.31 2.77
C LEU A 12 -3.34 0.70 3.84
N ASP A 13 -2.23 0.46 4.53
CA ASP A 13 -1.62 1.37 5.50
C ASP A 13 -1.37 2.72 4.86
N LEU A 14 -0.79 2.73 3.65
CA LEU A 14 -0.56 3.93 2.87
C LEU A 14 -1.86 4.56 2.35
N LEU A 15 -2.73 3.78 1.70
CA LEU A 15 -3.91 4.32 1.00
C LEU A 15 -5.02 4.81 1.94
N GLN A 16 -5.11 4.27 3.15
CA GLN A 16 -6.13 4.63 4.14
C GLN A 16 -5.59 5.46 5.31
N ASN A 17 -4.29 5.75 5.35
CA ASN A 17 -3.63 6.41 6.47
C ASN A 17 -3.90 5.70 7.81
N ARG A 18 -3.69 4.38 7.90
CA ARG A 18 -3.91 3.63 9.16
C ARG A 18 -2.86 4.06 10.20
N GLU A 19 -3.30 4.68 11.30
CA GLU A 19 -2.42 5.43 12.23
C GLU A 19 -1.16 4.67 12.68
N ASP A 20 -1.29 3.39 13.01
CA ASP A 20 -0.20 2.59 13.59
C ASP A 20 0.96 2.31 12.61
N PHE A 21 0.70 2.30 11.30
CA PHE A 21 1.65 1.83 10.29
C PHE A 21 1.82 2.78 9.10
N PHE A 22 1.07 3.89 9.08
CA PHE A 22 1.10 4.83 7.96
C PHE A 22 2.49 5.39 7.70
N LYS A 23 3.25 5.70 8.77
CA LYS A 23 4.59 6.29 8.64
C LYS A 23 5.59 5.31 8.04
N ASP A 24 5.58 4.07 8.50
CA ASP A 24 6.47 3.02 8.00
C ASP A 24 6.14 2.68 6.53
N ALA A 25 4.85 2.58 6.19
CA ALA A 25 4.40 2.38 4.81
C ALA A 25 4.78 3.57 3.91
N GLN A 26 4.62 4.80 4.40
CA GLN A 26 5.03 6.00 3.68
C GLN A 26 6.53 6.00 3.39
N GLU A 27 7.37 5.68 4.38
CA GLU A 27 8.82 5.62 4.20
C GLU A 27 9.24 4.56 3.18
N LEU A 28 8.63 3.37 3.22
CA LEU A 28 8.90 2.30 2.25
C LEU A 28 8.62 2.75 0.81
N PHE A 29 7.53 3.47 0.58
CA PHE A 29 7.17 3.96 -0.76
C PHE A 29 8.04 5.14 -1.21
N ILE A 30 8.54 5.97 -0.29
CA ILE A 30 9.56 7.00 -0.59
C ILE A 30 10.86 6.32 -1.03
N LEU A 31 11.31 5.28 -0.34
CA LEU A 31 12.50 4.52 -0.74
C LEU A 31 12.34 3.90 -2.14
N ALA A 32 11.12 3.51 -2.51
CA ALA A 32 10.83 3.01 -3.85
C ALA A 32 10.86 4.12 -4.91
N ASP A 33 10.27 5.28 -4.62
CA ASP A 33 10.27 6.46 -5.49
C ASP A 33 11.69 7.01 -5.73
N GLU A 34 12.54 6.99 -4.70
CA GLU A 34 13.97 7.33 -4.78
C GLU A 34 14.82 6.28 -5.52
N GLY A 35 14.23 5.15 -5.93
CA GLY A 35 14.94 4.06 -6.59
C GLY A 35 15.96 3.37 -5.68
N ARG A 36 15.67 3.25 -4.38
CA ARG A 36 16.50 2.51 -3.40
C ARG A 36 16.07 1.06 -3.29
N VAL A 37 14.76 0.80 -3.45
CA VAL A 37 14.14 -0.52 -3.47
C VAL A 37 13.17 -0.62 -4.64
N GLU A 38 12.88 -1.84 -5.07
CA GLU A 38 11.84 -2.11 -6.06
C GLU A 38 10.72 -2.92 -5.39
N LEU A 39 9.49 -2.39 -5.41
CA LEU A 39 8.35 -3.00 -4.75
C LEU A 39 7.54 -3.84 -5.74
N TYR A 40 7.21 -5.06 -5.33
CA TYR A 40 6.39 -5.99 -6.08
C TYR A 40 5.16 -6.38 -5.26
N ILE A 41 4.00 -6.46 -5.88
CA ILE A 41 2.78 -6.97 -5.25
C ILE A 41 2.07 -7.90 -6.24
N LEU A 42 1.34 -8.89 -5.71
CA LEU A 42 0.45 -9.69 -6.54
C LEU A 42 -0.65 -8.79 -7.12
N PHE A 43 -0.82 -8.83 -8.44
CA PHE A 43 -1.79 -7.99 -9.15
C PHE A 43 -3.22 -8.13 -8.61
N LEU A 44 -3.64 -9.37 -8.29
CA LEU A 44 -4.97 -9.62 -7.71
C LEU A 44 -5.14 -8.97 -6.33
N GLU A 45 -4.08 -8.96 -5.52
CA GLU A 45 -4.08 -8.34 -4.19
C GLU A 45 -4.16 -6.81 -4.28
N LEU A 46 -3.46 -6.21 -5.25
CA LEU A 46 -3.59 -4.77 -5.56
C LEU A 46 -5.03 -4.40 -5.95
N ILE A 47 -5.68 -5.20 -6.80
CA ILE A 47 -7.09 -4.96 -7.19
C ILE A 47 -8.01 -5.00 -5.96
N LYS A 48 -7.85 -6.01 -5.09
CA LYS A 48 -8.65 -6.14 -3.87
C LYS A 48 -8.48 -4.92 -2.96
N ALA A 49 -7.24 -4.46 -2.76
CA ALA A 49 -6.96 -3.27 -1.96
C ALA A 49 -7.67 -2.02 -2.52
N LEU A 50 -7.60 -1.81 -3.84
CA LEU A 50 -8.25 -0.68 -4.49
C LEU A 50 -9.78 -0.74 -4.38
N ILE A 51 -10.38 -1.92 -4.65
CA ILE A 51 -11.83 -2.11 -4.50
C ILE A 51 -12.25 -1.84 -3.05
N PHE A 52 -11.52 -2.37 -2.06
CA PHE A 52 -11.81 -2.14 -0.64
C PHE A 52 -11.74 -0.66 -0.26
N VAL A 53 -10.71 0.07 -0.70
CA VAL A 53 -10.56 1.51 -0.47
C VAL A 53 -11.68 2.31 -1.16
N LEU A 54 -12.09 1.92 -2.36
CA LEU A 54 -13.20 2.57 -3.05
C LEU A 54 -14.52 2.31 -2.32
N SER A 55 -14.82 1.05 -1.99
CA SER A 55 -16.03 0.68 -1.24
C SER A 55 -16.10 1.43 0.10
N SER A 56 -15.01 1.51 0.86
CA SER A 56 -15.02 2.22 2.15
C SER A 56 -15.34 3.72 2.04
N LYS A 57 -15.08 4.34 0.87
CA LYS A 57 -15.46 5.74 0.58
C LYS A 57 -16.92 5.91 0.16
N PHE A 58 -17.53 4.90 -0.47
CA PHE A 58 -18.90 4.98 -1.00
C PHE A 58 -19.96 4.27 -0.15
N THR A 59 -19.59 3.41 0.80
CA THR A 59 -20.52 2.70 1.68
C THR A 59 -20.78 3.42 3.01
N LYS A 60 -20.58 4.75 3.08
CA LYS A 60 -21.07 5.57 4.19
C LYS A 60 -22.57 5.91 3.99
N PHE A 61 -23.43 4.91 4.13
CA PHE A 61 -24.88 5.04 4.37
C PHE A 61 -25.36 3.85 5.19
#